data_AF-A0A4Z1KBX7-F1
#
_entry.id   AF-A0A4Z1KBX7-F1
#
_cell.length_a   1.000
_cell.length_b   1.000
_cell.length_c   1.000
_cell.angle_alpha   90.00
_cell.angle_beta   90.00
_cell.angle_gamma   90.00
#
_symmetry.space_group_name_H-M   'P 1'
#
loop_
_entity.id
_entity.type
_entity.pdbx_description
1 polymer ?
#
loop_
_entity_poly.entity_id
_entity_poly.type
_entity_poly.pdbx_seq_one_letter_code
_entity_poly.pdbx_strand_id
1 'polypeptide(L)'
;MSASLPLLRQSSRLTSPRGVFRFLDLPGEIRNKIYEMATCDIEEPEPLDSMDTISLPVFKQNFNLNLLLTCRQIHDEAKYVMMTKNLYVEVQLSGVGRRLNNDFTSMLCLYRIPVIRIKTDIDPEDRSFDGCVIRYRVSCDEPRSVWERESIDSLVILHRHMYQFLEAINQTQWFVSTCTQIRSYHDITLQNPFVSRSAHAGDSRSQLSIQALQNNEEALLSPFSTIKEGPMYISRDWSGSHVQHNNTRPPIVTSISMESVLKDLDELIRKGRDHHLQGIYVYAEGFYKLVDYKITILMNSLRNIIVTRLYEREGLEPEDQVIEGEMFENQLAEIYSTVCYHRAQNALAEMRHLMDNGLGQHSLEACDIVHQMASQARAPLAFPQFIPNLERTADHIFMEAVSFRLWAEVLSGDRYGINQALVKVELGLEMAPNHPGLRAEKYRIVRQRLEPLLNLSVAWNVAHP
;
A
#
# COMPACT_ATOMS: atom_id res chain seq x y z
N MET A 1 5.17 79.81 -19.06
CA MET A 1 6.64 79.73 -19.21
C MET A 1 7.20 79.43 -17.81
N SER A 2 7.64 78.20 -17.49
CA SER A 2 9.00 77.65 -17.74
C SER A 2 10.08 78.58 -17.14
N ALA A 3 11.02 78.21 -16.25
CA ALA A 3 11.72 76.95 -15.93
C ALA A 3 12.41 77.12 -14.53
N SER A 4 13.00 76.16 -13.80
CA SER A 4 13.14 74.68 -13.89
C SER A 4 13.64 74.11 -12.54
N LEU A 5 13.73 72.77 -12.40
CA LEU A 5 14.52 72.08 -11.36
C LEU A 5 16.03 72.09 -11.70
N PRO A 6 16.93 71.82 -10.73
CA PRO A 6 17.41 70.43 -10.59
C PRO A 6 17.51 69.91 -9.14
N LEU A 7 17.24 68.61 -9.01
CA LEU A 7 17.55 67.80 -7.83
C LEU A 7 19.06 67.81 -7.51
N LEU A 8 19.38 67.81 -6.21
CA LEU A 8 20.62 67.23 -5.68
C LEU A 8 20.29 66.36 -4.46
N ARG A 9 19.95 65.08 -4.72
CA ARG A 9 19.89 64.05 -3.68
C ARG A 9 21.31 63.85 -3.15
N GLN A 10 21.60 64.33 -1.95
CA GLN A 10 22.89 64.11 -1.32
C GLN A 10 23.12 62.62 -1.05
N SER A 11 24.26 62.14 -1.53
CA SER A 11 24.77 60.80 -1.28
C SER A 11 25.22 60.67 0.18
N SER A 12 24.35 60.15 1.05
CA SER A 12 24.75 59.63 2.36
C SER A 12 25.47 58.27 2.19
N ARG A 13 26.77 58.32 1.91
CA ARG A 13 27.66 57.16 2.04
C ARG A 13 27.73 56.76 3.52
N LEU A 14 26.83 55.86 3.94
CA LEU A 14 26.96 55.17 5.23
C LEU A 14 28.19 54.27 5.17
N THR A 15 29.26 54.69 5.84
CA THR A 15 30.40 53.83 6.13
C THR A 15 29.92 52.69 7.02
N SER A 16 29.95 51.47 6.46
CA SER A 16 29.46 50.28 7.15
C SER A 16 30.28 49.99 8.42
N PRO A 17 29.65 49.72 9.57
CA PRO A 17 30.37 49.19 10.73
C PRO A 17 30.89 47.79 10.38
N ARG A 18 32.17 47.51 10.70
CA ARG A 18 32.77 46.19 10.48
C ARG A 18 31.99 45.13 11.26
N GLY A 19 31.47 44.11 10.56
CA GLY A 19 31.31 42.78 11.14
C GLY A 19 29.90 42.27 11.46
N VAL A 20 28.81 42.88 11.00
CA VAL A 20 27.49 42.23 11.05
C VAL A 20 27.21 41.53 9.72
N PHE A 21 27.36 40.20 9.70
CA PHE A 21 26.97 39.36 8.58
C PHE A 21 25.46 39.45 8.36
N ARG A 22 25.03 39.79 7.13
CA ARG A 22 23.60 39.76 6.75
C ARG A 22 23.38 38.58 5.82
N PHE A 23 22.34 37.82 6.09
CA PHE A 23 21.99 36.65 5.29
C PHE A 23 21.75 36.98 3.80
N LEU A 24 21.20 38.16 3.51
CA LEU A 24 20.98 38.65 2.14
C LEU A 24 22.27 39.04 1.38
N ASP A 25 23.41 39.21 2.08
CA ASP A 25 24.71 39.48 1.45
C ASP A 25 25.35 38.21 0.86
N LEU A 26 24.81 37.01 1.18
CA LEU A 26 25.19 35.75 0.53
C LEU A 26 24.73 35.71 -0.94
N PRO A 27 25.49 35.08 -1.85
CA PRO A 27 25.02 34.71 -3.19
C PRO A 27 23.71 33.90 -3.15
N GLY A 28 22.84 34.09 -4.14
CA GLY A 28 21.53 33.44 -4.20
C GLY A 28 21.61 31.91 -4.22
N GLU A 29 22.67 31.35 -4.80
CA GLU A 29 22.96 29.92 -4.83
C GLU A 29 23.23 29.35 -3.43
N ILE A 30 23.89 30.14 -2.57
CA ILE A 30 24.15 29.75 -1.17
C ILE A 30 22.87 29.91 -0.35
N ARG A 31 22.10 30.99 -0.54
CA ARG A 31 20.79 31.17 0.12
C ARG A 31 19.85 30.03 -0.24
N ASN A 32 19.75 29.66 -1.52
CA ASN A 32 18.93 28.55 -2.00
C ASN A 32 19.30 27.21 -1.35
N LYS A 33 20.61 26.91 -1.19
CA LYS A 33 21.06 25.71 -0.45
C LYS A 33 20.67 25.76 1.02
N ILE A 34 20.73 26.92 1.67
CA ILE A 34 20.32 27.07 3.08
C ILE A 34 18.80 26.94 3.21
N TYR A 35 18.01 27.47 2.27
CA TYR A 35 16.57 27.23 2.22
C TYR A 35 16.26 25.75 2.03
N GLU A 36 16.93 25.07 1.09
CA GLU A 36 16.77 23.63 0.85
C GLU A 36 17.06 22.80 2.11
N MET A 37 18.15 23.07 2.82
CA MET A 37 18.46 22.41 4.10
C MET A 37 17.46 22.74 5.23
N ALA A 38 16.75 23.87 5.17
CA ALA A 38 15.82 24.30 6.24
C ALA A 38 14.35 23.93 5.98
N THR A 39 13.95 23.74 4.71
CA THR A 39 12.55 23.55 4.29
C THR A 39 12.31 22.32 3.40
N CYS A 40 13.35 21.64 2.94
CA CYS A 40 13.25 20.43 2.11
C CYS A 40 13.88 19.18 2.75
N ASP A 41 14.38 19.28 3.99
CA ASP A 41 14.86 18.14 4.77
C ASP A 41 13.68 17.29 5.29
N ILE A 42 13.15 16.47 4.39
CA ILE A 42 12.09 15.50 4.66
C ILE A 42 12.69 14.11 4.55
N GLU A 43 13.17 13.60 5.69
CA GLU A 43 13.71 12.24 5.84
C GLU A 43 12.69 11.20 5.35
N GLU A 44 13.11 10.27 4.49
CA GLU A 44 12.23 9.18 4.08
C GLU A 44 11.94 8.23 5.26
N PRO A 45 10.76 7.59 5.31
CA PRO A 45 10.47 6.61 6.36
C PRO A 45 11.51 5.48 6.38
N GLU A 46 11.87 5.04 7.59
CA GLU A 46 12.86 3.98 7.78
C GLU A 46 12.46 2.69 7.01
N PRO A 47 13.44 1.90 6.52
CA PRO A 47 13.17 0.61 5.89
C PRO A 47 12.49 -0.34 6.89
N LEU A 48 11.71 -1.30 6.39
CA LEU A 48 11.06 -2.27 7.26
C LEU A 48 12.06 -3.16 8.00
N ASP A 49 11.80 -3.43 9.27
CA ASP A 49 12.38 -4.54 10.03
C ASP A 49 11.35 -5.67 10.20
N SER A 50 11.85 -6.87 10.48
CA SER A 50 11.13 -8.08 10.88
C SER A 50 10.12 -7.89 12.01
N MET A 51 10.34 -6.90 12.89
CA MET A 51 9.48 -6.59 14.04
C MET A 51 8.40 -5.53 13.75
N ASP A 52 8.34 -4.99 12.53
CA ASP A 52 7.42 -3.89 12.21
C ASP A 52 5.97 -4.32 12.08
N THR A 53 5.09 -3.50 12.66
CA THR A 53 3.64 -3.58 12.47
C THR A 53 3.21 -2.76 11.26
N ILE A 54 2.20 -3.25 10.52
CA ILE A 54 1.58 -2.48 9.43
C ILE A 54 1.02 -1.17 10.00
N SER A 55 1.68 -0.07 9.66
CA SER A 55 1.41 1.26 10.19
C SER A 55 1.64 2.31 9.10
N LEU A 56 1.06 3.50 9.29
CA LEU A 56 1.17 4.57 8.30
C LEU A 56 2.58 5.19 8.41
N PRO A 57 3.38 5.21 7.32
CA PRO A 57 4.67 5.90 7.36
C PRO A 57 4.42 7.40 7.43
N VAL A 58 4.77 8.00 8.56
CA VAL A 58 4.72 9.45 8.79
C VAL A 58 6.13 10.00 8.64
N PHE A 59 6.27 11.07 7.86
CA PHE A 59 7.54 11.77 7.72
C PHE A 59 8.00 12.40 9.04
N LYS A 60 9.28 12.25 9.39
CA LYS A 60 9.94 13.07 10.41
C LYS A 60 10.09 14.48 9.85
N GLN A 61 9.39 15.45 10.45
CA GLN A 61 9.37 16.83 9.96
C GLN A 61 10.44 17.66 10.66
N ASN A 62 11.63 17.77 10.05
CA ASN A 62 12.74 18.60 10.53
C ASN A 62 12.64 20.08 10.06
N PHE A 63 11.43 20.56 9.74
CA PHE A 63 11.24 21.91 9.16
C PHE A 63 11.57 23.03 10.14
N ASN A 64 12.56 23.87 9.81
CA ASN A 64 12.81 25.11 10.55
C ASN A 64 12.08 26.30 9.91
N LEU A 65 10.76 26.32 10.08
CA LEU A 65 9.87 27.35 9.51
C LEU A 65 10.13 28.77 10.07
N ASN A 66 10.93 28.94 11.13
CA ASN A 66 11.29 30.26 11.66
C ASN A 66 11.96 31.16 10.62
N LEU A 67 12.65 30.57 9.64
CA LEU A 67 13.28 31.31 8.55
C LEU A 67 12.24 32.02 7.65
N LEU A 68 11.03 31.46 7.51
CA LEU A 68 9.91 32.08 6.79
C LEU A 68 9.33 33.31 7.52
N LEU A 69 9.58 33.45 8.83
CA LEU A 69 9.07 34.54 9.66
C LEU A 69 9.98 35.79 9.68
N THR A 70 11.05 35.80 8.86
CA THR A 70 12.12 36.83 8.94
C THR A 70 11.78 38.12 8.19
N CYS A 71 11.95 38.14 6.86
CA CYS A 71 11.58 39.27 6.01
C CYS A 71 10.97 38.76 4.70
N ARG A 72 10.18 39.63 4.03
CA ARG A 72 9.41 39.26 2.83
C ARG A 72 10.27 38.62 1.73
N GLN A 73 11.48 39.12 1.49
CA GLN A 73 12.38 38.53 0.49
C GLN A 73 12.81 37.10 0.87
N ILE A 74 13.22 36.87 2.12
CA ILE A 74 13.63 35.54 2.58
C ILE A 74 12.43 34.59 2.58
N HIS A 75 11.25 35.06 3.02
CA HIS A 75 10.00 34.31 2.92
C HIS A 75 9.70 33.88 1.47
N ASP A 76 9.73 34.82 0.52
CA ASP A 76 9.36 34.56 -0.88
C ASP A 76 10.39 33.65 -1.56
N GLU A 77 11.70 33.83 -1.33
CA GLU A 77 12.76 32.94 -1.84
C GLU A 77 12.68 31.53 -1.22
N ALA A 78 12.49 31.41 0.10
CA ALA A 78 12.41 30.13 0.77
C ALA A 78 11.10 29.37 0.45
N LYS A 79 9.97 30.07 0.31
CA LYS A 79 8.71 29.51 -0.21
C LYS A 79 8.90 29.00 -1.64
N TYR A 80 9.62 29.74 -2.48
CA TYR A 80 9.92 29.31 -3.84
C TYR A 80 10.72 27.99 -3.87
N VAL A 81 11.81 27.89 -3.10
CA VAL A 81 12.61 26.66 -2.99
C VAL A 81 11.77 25.50 -2.44
N MET A 82 11.04 25.70 -1.35
CA MET A 82 10.22 24.66 -0.71
C MET A 82 9.19 24.07 -1.69
N MET A 83 8.42 24.92 -2.39
CA MET A 83 7.36 24.45 -3.28
C MET A 83 7.90 23.82 -4.58
N THR A 84 9.04 24.30 -5.10
CA THR A 84 9.65 23.75 -6.33
C THR A 84 10.48 22.48 -6.10
N LYS A 85 10.89 22.19 -4.86
CA LYS A 85 11.65 20.98 -4.49
C LYS A 85 10.78 19.87 -3.93
N ASN A 86 9.87 20.17 -3.00
CA ASN A 86 9.07 19.14 -2.34
C ASN A 86 7.87 18.70 -3.21
N LEU A 87 7.39 19.57 -4.10
CA LEU A 87 6.34 19.26 -5.08
C LEU A 87 5.11 18.58 -4.43
N TYR A 88 4.51 19.26 -3.46
CA TYR A 88 3.37 18.71 -2.70
C TYR A 88 2.17 18.43 -3.60
N VAL A 89 1.54 17.26 -3.41
CA VAL A 89 0.31 16.85 -4.07
C VAL A 89 -0.80 16.73 -3.03
N GLU A 90 -1.91 17.46 -3.23
CA GLU A 90 -3.14 17.24 -2.47
C GLU A 90 -3.95 16.13 -3.16
N VAL A 91 -4.22 15.06 -2.45
CA VAL A 91 -5.14 14.01 -2.90
C VAL A 91 -6.48 14.17 -2.17
N GLN A 92 -7.58 14.17 -2.92
CA GLN A 92 -8.95 14.26 -2.42
C GLN A 92 -9.74 13.00 -2.81
N LEU A 93 -10.49 12.42 -1.88
CA LEU A 93 -11.36 11.28 -2.14
C LEU A 93 -12.82 11.68 -1.96
N SER A 94 -13.68 11.31 -2.91
CA SER A 94 -15.10 11.68 -2.87
C SER A 94 -16.03 10.57 -3.40
N GLY A 95 -17.26 10.50 -2.89
CA GLY A 95 -18.33 9.60 -3.35
C GLY A 95 -18.40 8.22 -2.66
N VAL A 96 -17.29 7.48 -2.60
CA VAL A 96 -17.25 6.08 -2.10
C VAL A 96 -16.64 5.97 -0.68
N GLY A 97 -16.40 7.13 -0.05
CA GLY A 97 -15.45 7.33 1.04
C GLY A 97 -15.56 6.38 2.24
N ARG A 98 -16.69 6.31 2.96
CA ARG A 98 -16.65 5.72 4.32
C ARG A 98 -16.44 4.21 4.43
N ARG A 99 -16.78 3.40 3.43
CA ARG A 99 -16.42 1.97 3.43
C ARG A 99 -14.98 1.77 2.97
N LEU A 100 -14.57 2.46 1.91
CA LEU A 100 -13.17 2.43 1.49
C LEU A 100 -12.25 3.06 2.53
N ASN A 101 -12.65 4.03 3.35
CA ASN A 101 -11.79 4.73 4.31
C ASN A 101 -11.22 3.80 5.41
N ASN A 102 -12.00 2.79 5.82
CA ASN A 102 -11.53 1.76 6.75
C ASN A 102 -10.40 0.91 6.12
N ASP A 103 -10.46 0.68 4.81
CA ASP A 103 -9.46 -0.06 4.05
C ASP A 103 -8.41 0.85 3.38
N PHE A 104 -8.64 2.15 3.32
CA PHE A 104 -7.79 3.14 2.65
C PHE A 104 -6.58 3.46 3.51
N THR A 105 -6.79 3.69 4.81
CA THR A 105 -5.69 3.77 5.78
C THR A 105 -4.89 2.46 5.74
N SER A 106 -5.59 1.31 5.74
CA SER A 106 -4.97 -0.01 5.65
C SER A 106 -4.15 -0.20 4.37
N MET A 107 -4.62 0.30 3.22
CA MET A 107 -3.89 0.34 1.96
C MET A 107 -2.67 1.26 2.03
N LEU A 108 -2.80 2.47 2.59
CA LEU A 108 -1.67 3.39 2.76
C LEU A 108 -0.57 2.77 3.63
N CYS A 109 -0.95 2.04 4.69
CA CYS A 109 -0.03 1.30 5.55
C CYS A 109 0.62 0.11 4.83
N LEU A 110 -0.17 -0.72 4.11
CA LEU A 110 0.29 -1.92 3.42
C LEU A 110 1.22 -1.59 2.24
N TYR A 111 0.91 -0.55 1.46
CA TYR A 111 1.76 -0.07 0.38
C TYR A 111 2.84 0.90 0.87
N ARG A 112 2.91 1.18 2.18
CA ARG A 112 3.84 2.13 2.82
C ARG A 112 3.88 3.50 2.15
N ILE A 113 2.73 4.09 1.84
CA ILE A 113 2.64 5.43 1.24
C ILE A 113 3.04 6.48 2.28
N PRO A 114 4.15 7.22 2.10
CA PRO A 114 4.57 8.21 3.08
C PRO A 114 3.66 9.45 3.05
N VAL A 115 2.93 9.72 4.14
CA VAL A 115 1.97 10.82 4.22
C VAL A 115 2.51 11.97 5.10
N ILE A 116 2.44 13.20 4.58
CA ILE A 116 2.86 14.41 5.31
C ILE A 116 1.77 14.84 6.28
N ARG A 117 0.52 14.82 5.82
CA ARG A 117 -0.65 15.27 6.58
C ARG A 117 -1.90 14.60 6.04
N ILE A 118 -2.72 14.06 6.94
CA ILE A 118 -4.13 13.77 6.68
C ILE A 118 -4.95 14.95 7.21
N LYS A 119 -5.99 15.32 6.49
CA LYS A 119 -7.01 16.29 6.86
C LYS A 119 -8.36 15.59 6.76
N THR A 120 -9.01 15.38 7.89
CA THR A 120 -10.31 14.71 7.98
C THR A 120 -11.45 15.71 8.08
N ASP A 121 -12.64 15.31 7.65
CA ASP A 121 -13.90 16.05 7.80
C ASP A 121 -13.85 17.52 7.24
N ILE A 122 -13.11 17.79 6.15
CA ILE A 122 -12.94 19.15 5.58
C ILE A 122 -14.19 19.58 4.80
N ASP A 123 -14.69 20.79 5.05
CA ASP A 123 -15.72 21.43 4.21
C ASP A 123 -15.27 21.53 2.73
N PRO A 124 -16.12 21.19 1.73
CA PRO A 124 -15.86 21.41 0.32
C PRO A 124 -15.52 22.83 -0.09
N GLU A 125 -15.79 23.84 0.74
CA GLU A 125 -15.43 25.24 0.52
C GLU A 125 -14.12 25.62 1.24
N ASP A 126 -13.76 24.96 2.35
CA ASP A 126 -12.49 25.18 3.09
C ASP A 126 -11.27 24.49 2.42
N ARG A 127 -11.20 24.59 1.08
CA ARG A 127 -10.15 24.01 0.25
C ARG A 127 -8.87 24.85 0.24
N SER A 128 -8.05 24.76 1.29
CA SER A 128 -6.62 25.06 1.10
C SER A 128 -5.67 24.25 1.98
N PHE A 129 -4.80 23.47 1.34
CA PHE A 129 -3.39 23.54 1.69
C PHE A 129 -2.74 24.46 0.64
N ASP A 130 -2.49 25.72 1.00
CA ASP A 130 -1.85 26.69 0.12
C ASP A 130 -0.37 26.32 -0.06
N GLY A 131 -0.10 25.47 -1.05
CA GLY A 131 1.25 24.97 -1.33
C GLY A 131 1.36 23.75 -2.24
N CYS A 132 0.26 23.16 -2.70
CA CYS A 132 0.33 22.05 -3.63
C CYS A 132 0.57 22.50 -5.08
N VAL A 133 1.38 21.73 -5.82
CA VAL A 133 1.60 21.90 -7.27
C VAL A 133 0.57 21.11 -8.09
N ILE A 134 -0.01 20.06 -7.49
CA ILE A 134 -1.06 19.23 -8.08
C ILE A 134 -2.16 19.04 -7.04
N ARG A 135 -3.42 19.10 -7.47
CA ARG A 135 -4.54 18.45 -6.77
C ARG A 135 -5.02 17.28 -7.63
N TYR A 136 -5.09 16.11 -7.03
CA TYR A 136 -5.64 14.90 -7.62
C TYR A 136 -6.91 14.54 -6.86
N ARG A 137 -8.02 14.35 -7.56
CA ARG A 137 -9.28 13.89 -6.99
C ARG A 137 -9.66 12.55 -7.62
N VAL A 138 -9.99 11.59 -6.76
CA VAL A 138 -10.72 10.39 -7.16
C VAL A 138 -12.18 10.59 -6.77
N SER A 139 -13.03 10.52 -7.78
CA SER A 139 -14.46 10.76 -7.70
C SER A 139 -15.23 9.58 -8.27
N CYS A 140 -16.55 9.54 -8.05
CA CYS A 140 -17.39 8.43 -8.46
C CYS A 140 -18.80 8.89 -8.84
N ASP A 141 -19.37 8.30 -9.89
CA ASP A 141 -20.61 8.76 -10.57
C ASP A 141 -21.94 8.46 -9.83
N GLU A 142 -21.93 8.08 -8.53
CA GLU A 142 -23.14 7.61 -7.82
C GLU A 142 -23.95 8.76 -7.17
N PRO A 143 -25.13 9.15 -7.70
CA PRO A 143 -25.76 10.43 -7.33
C PRO A 143 -26.49 10.45 -5.98
N ARG A 144 -26.44 9.36 -5.22
CA ARG A 144 -27.17 9.14 -3.96
C ARG A 144 -26.47 8.15 -3.04
N SER A 145 -25.15 8.25 -2.93
CA SER A 145 -24.45 7.64 -1.81
C SER A 145 -25.02 8.26 -0.52
N VAL A 146 -25.68 7.47 0.34
CA VAL A 146 -26.16 7.89 1.67
C VAL A 146 -24.98 8.28 2.60
N TRP A 147 -23.75 8.19 2.07
CA TRP A 147 -22.48 8.53 2.67
C TRP A 147 -21.84 9.80 2.09
N GLU A 148 -22.56 10.57 1.26
CA GLU A 148 -22.30 12.01 1.08
C GLU A 148 -22.56 12.73 2.41
N ARG A 149 -21.60 12.63 3.32
CA ARG A 149 -21.26 13.83 4.09
C ARG A 149 -20.58 14.77 3.11
N GLU A 150 -20.94 16.05 3.19
CA GLU A 150 -20.32 17.11 2.40
C GLU A 150 -18.79 17.12 2.62
N SER A 151 -18.32 16.69 3.78
CA SER A 151 -16.90 16.64 4.11
C SER A 151 -16.02 15.76 3.18
N ILE A 152 -14.96 16.35 2.63
CA ILE A 152 -13.90 15.66 1.87
C ILE A 152 -12.74 15.35 2.81
N ASP A 153 -12.32 14.08 2.89
CA ASP A 153 -11.01 13.74 3.46
C ASP A 153 -9.93 14.02 2.39
N SER A 154 -8.88 14.74 2.78
CA SER A 154 -7.73 14.98 1.90
C SER A 154 -6.40 14.65 2.58
N LEU A 155 -5.41 14.27 1.78
CA LEU A 155 -4.06 14.03 2.25
C LEU A 155 -3.03 14.76 1.40
N VAL A 156 -1.88 15.04 2.00
CA VAL A 156 -0.74 15.66 1.33
C VAL A 156 0.41 14.66 1.28
N ILE A 157 0.89 14.40 0.07
CA ILE A 157 2.06 13.55 -0.24
C ILE A 157 3.04 14.31 -1.12
N LEU A 158 4.28 13.82 -1.20
CA LEU A 158 5.29 14.35 -2.12
C LEU A 158 5.13 13.71 -3.49
N HIS A 159 5.34 14.49 -4.57
CA HIS A 159 5.24 14.00 -5.95
C HIS A 159 6.07 12.72 -6.20
N ARG A 160 7.24 12.60 -5.57
CA ARG A 160 8.12 11.42 -5.70
C ARG A 160 7.48 10.09 -5.27
N HIS A 161 6.45 10.11 -4.42
CA HIS A 161 5.71 8.91 -3.99
C HIS A 161 4.42 8.67 -4.79
N MET A 162 4.12 9.47 -5.81
CA MET A 162 2.89 9.35 -6.61
C MET A 162 2.77 8.03 -7.36
N TYR A 163 3.87 7.43 -7.83
CA TYR A 163 3.83 6.12 -8.48
C TYR A 163 3.37 5.03 -7.51
N GLN A 164 3.95 5.00 -6.31
CA GLN A 164 3.59 4.08 -5.23
C GLN A 164 2.13 4.29 -4.80
N PHE A 165 1.69 5.54 -4.67
CA PHE A 165 0.31 5.88 -4.34
C PHE A 165 -0.69 5.47 -5.42
N LEU A 166 -0.39 5.72 -6.70
CA LEU A 166 -1.27 5.35 -7.82
C LEU A 166 -1.32 3.84 -8.04
N GLU A 167 -0.24 3.12 -7.76
CA GLU A 167 -0.26 1.66 -7.70
C GLU A 167 -1.24 1.17 -6.63
N ALA A 168 -1.15 1.72 -5.42
CA ALA A 168 -2.03 1.36 -4.30
C ALA A 168 -3.50 1.76 -4.58
N ILE A 169 -3.73 2.89 -5.25
CA ILE A 169 -5.05 3.32 -5.72
C ILE A 169 -5.60 2.34 -6.76
N ASN A 170 -4.87 2.01 -7.82
CA ASN A 170 -5.31 1.03 -8.83
C ASN A 170 -5.76 -0.29 -8.17
N GLN A 171 -5.03 -0.73 -7.13
CA GLN A 171 -5.32 -1.96 -6.38
C GLN A 171 -6.65 -1.89 -5.60
N THR A 172 -7.04 -0.71 -5.12
CA THR A 172 -8.36 -0.45 -4.51
C THR A 172 -9.45 -0.07 -5.52
N GLN A 173 -9.11 0.48 -6.68
CA GLN A 173 -10.09 0.86 -7.71
C GLN A 173 -10.64 -0.35 -8.45
N TRP A 174 -9.83 -1.39 -8.63
CA TRP A 174 -10.27 -2.70 -9.05
C TRP A 174 -11.50 -3.17 -8.25
N PHE A 175 -11.55 -2.93 -6.93
CA PHE A 175 -12.73 -3.23 -6.11
C PHE A 175 -13.95 -2.38 -6.53
N VAL A 176 -13.79 -1.07 -6.69
CA VAL A 176 -14.88 -0.16 -7.08
C VAL A 176 -15.48 -0.59 -8.42
N SER A 177 -14.62 -0.84 -9.40
CA SER A 177 -14.97 -1.26 -10.76
C SER A 177 -15.56 -2.68 -10.83
N THR A 178 -15.18 -3.60 -9.94
CA THR A 178 -15.72 -4.98 -9.92
C THR A 178 -16.90 -5.20 -8.98
N CYS A 179 -17.08 -4.38 -7.94
CA CYS A 179 -18.15 -4.57 -6.95
C CYS A 179 -19.38 -3.69 -7.17
N THR A 180 -19.29 -2.65 -8.00
CA THR A 180 -20.34 -1.63 -8.11
C THR A 180 -20.63 -1.26 -9.57
N GLN A 181 -21.79 -0.65 -9.82
CA GLN A 181 -22.07 0.00 -11.13
C GLN A 181 -21.44 1.40 -11.23
N ILE A 182 -20.66 1.80 -10.21
CA ILE A 182 -20.15 3.15 -10.04
C ILE A 182 -18.91 3.31 -10.92
N ARG A 183 -18.85 4.43 -11.63
CA ARG A 183 -17.71 4.77 -12.48
C ARG A 183 -16.77 5.66 -11.67
N SER A 184 -15.55 5.20 -11.44
CA SER A 184 -14.47 6.06 -10.96
C SER A 184 -14.08 7.06 -12.05
N TYR A 185 -13.71 8.28 -11.66
CA TYR A 185 -13.07 9.25 -12.54
C TYR A 185 -12.00 10.05 -11.80
N HIS A 186 -11.03 10.56 -12.57
CA HIS A 186 -9.79 11.12 -12.06
C HIS A 186 -9.64 12.58 -12.50
N ASP A 187 -9.84 13.52 -11.58
CA ASP A 187 -9.62 14.94 -11.86
C ASP A 187 -8.21 15.34 -11.39
N ILE A 188 -7.39 15.85 -12.30
CA ILE A 188 -6.02 16.27 -12.03
C ILE A 188 -5.93 17.76 -12.36
N THR A 189 -5.64 18.59 -11.38
CA THR A 189 -5.48 20.03 -11.52
C THR A 189 -4.05 20.43 -11.18
N LEU A 190 -3.33 20.95 -12.17
CA LEU A 190 -2.07 21.66 -11.94
C LEU A 190 -2.36 23.02 -11.30
N GLN A 191 -1.66 23.35 -10.22
CA GLN A 191 -1.93 24.51 -9.37
C GLN A 191 -0.72 25.43 -9.23
N ASN A 192 -0.99 26.71 -9.00
CA ASN A 192 0.00 27.70 -8.63
C ASN A 192 0.17 27.76 -7.09
N PRO A 193 1.23 27.17 -6.49
CA PRO A 193 1.41 27.16 -5.04
C PRO A 193 1.81 28.52 -4.46
N PHE A 194 2.06 29.53 -5.31
CA PHE A 194 2.47 30.86 -4.90
C PHE A 194 1.27 31.80 -4.67
N VAL A 195 0.12 31.52 -5.30
CA VAL A 195 -1.10 32.33 -5.23
C VAL A 195 -2.10 31.74 -4.23
N SER A 196 -2.35 32.46 -3.14
CA SER A 196 -3.41 32.11 -2.19
C SER A 196 -4.80 32.37 -2.76
N ARG A 197 -5.68 31.35 -2.75
CA ARG A 197 -7.05 31.47 -3.29
C ARG A 197 -7.96 32.38 -2.45
N SER A 198 -7.63 32.58 -1.17
CA SER A 198 -8.30 33.50 -0.26
C SER A 198 -8.09 34.98 -0.60
N ALA A 199 -7.20 35.32 -1.54
CA ALA A 199 -6.98 36.69 -2.04
C ALA A 199 -8.10 37.16 -2.99
N HIS A 200 -9.37 36.98 -2.58
CA HIS A 200 -10.50 37.63 -3.20
C HIS A 200 -10.49 39.12 -2.81
N ALA A 201 -10.24 39.97 -3.80
CA ALA A 201 -10.09 41.43 -3.72
C ALA A 201 -8.84 41.96 -2.97
N GLY A 202 -7.94 42.58 -3.73
CA GLY A 202 -7.04 43.61 -3.22
C GLY A 202 -5.55 43.26 -3.26
N ASP A 203 -5.10 42.37 -2.37
CA ASP A 203 -3.71 42.39 -1.94
C ASP A 203 -2.81 41.24 -2.43
N SER A 204 -1.60 41.64 -2.84
CA SER A 204 -0.42 40.81 -3.07
C SER A 204 -0.54 39.63 -4.05
N ARG A 205 -0.59 39.93 -5.36
CA ARG A 205 -0.08 38.98 -6.38
C ARG A 205 1.36 38.57 -6.01
N SER A 206 1.60 37.28 -5.80
CA SER A 206 2.96 36.75 -5.65
C SER A 206 3.78 37.03 -6.91
N GLN A 207 4.95 37.66 -6.77
CA GLN A 207 5.85 37.94 -7.90
C GLN A 207 6.70 36.72 -8.32
N LEU A 208 6.49 35.57 -7.67
CA LEU A 208 7.22 34.34 -7.94
C LEU A 208 6.81 33.75 -9.30
N SER A 209 7.80 33.49 -10.16
CA SER A 209 7.58 32.92 -11.48
C SER A 209 7.18 31.45 -11.38
N ILE A 210 6.08 31.06 -12.05
CA ILE A 210 5.65 29.67 -12.15
C ILE A 210 6.38 28.88 -13.26
N GLN A 211 7.28 29.54 -14.01
CA GLN A 211 7.90 28.97 -15.20
C GLN A 211 8.69 27.68 -14.93
N ALA A 212 9.28 27.52 -13.74
CA ALA A 212 9.96 26.28 -13.34
C ALA A 212 9.00 25.08 -13.23
N LEU A 213 7.75 25.30 -12.79
CA LEU A 213 6.73 24.25 -12.72
C LEU A 213 6.12 23.96 -14.10
N GLN A 214 5.93 25.01 -14.92
CA GLN A 214 5.44 24.87 -16.30
C GLN A 214 6.44 24.10 -17.18
N ASN A 215 7.74 24.38 -17.05
CA ASN A 215 8.79 23.65 -17.77
C ASN A 215 8.89 22.17 -17.35
N ASN A 216 8.41 21.83 -16.15
CA ASN A 216 8.40 20.46 -15.60
C ASN A 216 7.01 19.80 -15.70
N GLU A 217 6.06 20.35 -16.47
CA GLU A 217 4.66 19.86 -16.52
C GLU A 217 4.56 18.38 -16.89
N GLU A 218 5.36 17.91 -17.86
CA GLU A 218 5.40 16.50 -18.28
C GLU A 218 5.85 15.58 -17.14
N ALA A 219 6.89 15.97 -16.39
CA ALA A 219 7.37 15.22 -15.23
C ALA A 219 6.39 15.26 -14.05
N LEU A 220 5.65 16.37 -13.88
CA LEU A 220 4.58 16.47 -12.88
C LEU A 220 3.41 15.53 -13.20
N LEU A 221 3.06 15.40 -14.48
CA LEU A 221 1.95 14.56 -14.94
C LEU A 221 2.32 13.08 -15.16
N SER A 222 3.61 12.75 -15.30
CA SER A 222 4.04 11.39 -15.66
C SER A 222 3.53 10.25 -14.75
N PRO A 223 3.32 10.40 -13.42
CA PRO A 223 2.78 9.31 -12.61
C PRO A 223 1.35 8.91 -13.01
N PHE A 224 0.52 9.88 -13.43
CA PHE A 224 -0.88 9.65 -13.77
C PHE A 224 -1.07 8.77 -15.01
N SER A 225 -0.04 8.64 -15.86
CA SER A 225 -0.03 7.67 -16.97
C SER A 225 -0.20 6.20 -16.53
N THR A 226 -0.04 5.90 -15.24
CA THR A 226 -0.23 4.56 -14.65
C THR A 226 -1.66 4.26 -14.21
N ILE A 227 -2.59 5.22 -14.30
CA ILE A 227 -4.02 4.98 -14.04
C ILE A 227 -4.58 4.08 -15.14
N LYS A 228 -5.16 2.95 -14.74
CA LYS A 228 -5.70 1.93 -15.67
C LYS A 228 -7.20 2.04 -15.90
N GLU A 229 -7.93 2.62 -14.96
CA GLU A 229 -9.40 2.59 -14.90
C GLU A 229 -10.00 4.00 -14.84
N GLY A 230 -11.16 4.18 -15.47
CA GLY A 230 -11.92 5.44 -15.44
C GLY A 230 -11.38 6.54 -16.37
N PRO A 231 -12.22 7.54 -16.73
CA PRO A 231 -11.76 8.70 -17.49
C PRO A 231 -10.91 9.63 -16.63
N MET A 232 -9.93 10.26 -17.29
CA MET A 232 -8.99 11.20 -16.68
C MET A 232 -9.18 12.61 -17.25
N TYR A 233 -9.33 13.59 -16.37
CA TYR A 233 -9.51 15.00 -16.73
C TYR A 233 -8.35 15.84 -16.20
N ILE A 234 -7.51 16.33 -17.11
CA ILE A 234 -6.37 17.20 -16.76
C ILE A 234 -6.76 18.67 -16.97
N SER A 235 -6.53 19.48 -15.94
CA SER A 235 -6.86 20.91 -15.88
C SER A 235 -5.66 21.73 -15.43
N ARG A 236 -5.54 22.97 -15.92
CA ARG A 236 -4.47 23.91 -15.56
C ARG A 236 -5.08 25.12 -14.85
N ASP A 237 -4.93 25.19 -13.53
CA ASP A 237 -5.40 26.30 -12.70
C ASP A 237 -4.20 27.13 -12.18
N TRP A 238 -3.51 27.76 -13.13
CA TRP A 238 -2.37 28.65 -12.86
C TRP A 238 -2.80 30.03 -12.30
N SER A 239 -4.09 30.37 -12.44
CA SER A 239 -4.71 31.63 -12.04
C SER A 239 -5.44 31.60 -10.69
N GLY A 240 -5.71 30.41 -10.13
CA GLY A 240 -6.51 30.22 -8.91
C GLY A 240 -8.02 30.25 -9.12
N SER A 241 -8.48 30.22 -10.38
CA SER A 241 -9.87 30.35 -10.81
C SER A 241 -10.49 28.98 -11.10
N HIS A 242 -11.61 28.65 -10.46
CA HIS A 242 -12.23 27.34 -10.58
C HIS A 242 -12.68 27.04 -12.02
N VAL A 243 -12.02 26.06 -12.65
CA VAL A 243 -12.40 25.57 -13.99
C VAL A 243 -13.66 24.70 -13.85
N GLN A 244 -14.78 25.13 -14.43
CA GLN A 244 -15.93 24.26 -14.66
C GLN A 244 -15.65 23.34 -15.86
N HIS A 245 -15.87 22.04 -15.68
CA HIS A 245 -15.70 21.04 -16.74
C HIS A 245 -16.96 20.95 -17.61
N ASN A 246 -16.75 20.72 -18.91
CA ASN A 246 -17.84 20.33 -19.82
C ASN A 246 -18.19 18.85 -19.57
N ASN A 247 -19.48 18.56 -19.35
CA ASN A 247 -20.00 17.23 -19.00
C ASN A 247 -20.02 16.20 -20.16
N THR A 248 -19.11 16.31 -21.13
CA THR A 248 -18.97 15.35 -22.24
C THR A 248 -18.29 14.08 -21.72
N ARG A 249 -19.10 13.15 -21.20
CA ARG A 249 -18.65 11.84 -20.69
C ARG A 249 -17.96 11.02 -21.81
N PRO A 250 -16.68 10.63 -21.65
CA PRO A 250 -16.04 9.64 -22.52
C PRO A 250 -16.76 8.28 -22.45
N PRO A 251 -16.59 7.40 -23.46
CA PRO A 251 -17.09 6.04 -23.39
C PRO A 251 -16.42 5.24 -22.26
N ILE A 252 -17.11 4.20 -21.79
CA ILE A 252 -16.64 3.32 -20.73
C ILE A 252 -15.39 2.56 -21.22
N VAL A 253 -14.31 2.65 -20.46
CA VAL A 253 -13.13 1.79 -20.61
C VAL A 253 -12.94 1.03 -19.30
N THR A 254 -13.61 -0.11 -19.18
CA THR A 254 -13.28 -1.14 -18.18
C THR A 254 -12.25 -2.07 -18.82
N SER A 255 -10.99 -1.94 -18.44
CA SER A 255 -9.89 -2.78 -18.95
C SER A 255 -9.79 -4.16 -18.27
N ILE A 256 -10.81 -4.54 -17.49
CA ILE A 256 -10.79 -5.74 -16.67
C ILE A 256 -11.17 -6.94 -17.54
N SER A 257 -10.19 -7.81 -17.80
CA SER A 257 -10.33 -9.14 -18.39
C SER A 257 -9.85 -10.22 -17.41
N MET A 258 -10.16 -11.50 -17.67
CA MET A 258 -9.62 -12.63 -16.90
C MET A 258 -8.10 -12.55 -16.76
N GLU A 259 -7.37 -12.32 -17.85
CA GLU A 259 -5.90 -12.25 -17.86
C GLU A 259 -5.37 -11.07 -17.02
N SER A 260 -6.09 -9.94 -17.03
CA SER A 260 -5.73 -8.79 -16.20
C SER A 260 -5.91 -9.05 -14.70
N VAL A 261 -6.94 -9.83 -14.33
CA VAL A 261 -7.24 -10.22 -12.96
C VAL A 261 -6.21 -11.21 -12.45
N LEU A 262 -5.92 -12.28 -13.20
CA LEU A 262 -4.94 -13.30 -12.79
C LEU A 262 -3.55 -12.68 -12.59
N LYS A 263 -3.10 -11.84 -13.54
CA LYS A 263 -1.83 -11.10 -13.44
C LYS A 263 -1.76 -10.17 -12.22
N ASP A 264 -2.89 -9.61 -11.81
CA ASP A 264 -2.97 -8.75 -10.64
C ASP A 264 -2.87 -9.55 -9.33
N LEU A 265 -3.56 -10.70 -9.24
CA LEU A 265 -3.46 -11.63 -8.12
C LEU A 265 -2.02 -12.20 -7.99
N ASP A 266 -1.39 -12.57 -9.10
CA ASP A 266 0.01 -13.03 -9.13
C ASP A 266 0.98 -11.97 -8.57
N GLU A 267 0.80 -10.70 -8.94
CA GLU A 267 1.66 -9.60 -8.44
C GLU A 267 1.47 -9.37 -6.94
N LEU A 268 0.24 -9.50 -6.42
CA LEU A 268 -0.03 -9.45 -4.97
C LEU A 268 0.62 -10.63 -4.23
N ILE A 269 0.53 -11.85 -4.77
CA ILE A 269 1.21 -13.03 -4.21
C ILE A 269 2.72 -12.83 -4.21
N ARG A 270 3.28 -12.30 -5.29
CA ARG A 270 4.70 -11.99 -5.44
C ARG A 270 5.18 -11.00 -4.37
N LYS A 271 4.44 -9.90 -4.14
CA LYS A 271 4.74 -8.94 -3.06
C LYS A 271 4.67 -9.57 -1.68
N GLY A 272 3.65 -10.38 -1.41
CA GLY A 272 3.57 -11.14 -0.16
C GLY A 272 4.78 -12.07 0.01
N ARG A 273 5.23 -12.71 -1.07
CA ARG A 273 6.39 -13.61 -1.05
C ARG A 273 7.71 -12.89 -0.84
N ASP A 274 7.90 -11.73 -1.45
CA ASP A 274 9.10 -10.89 -1.24
C ASP A 274 9.24 -10.52 0.25
N HIS A 275 8.16 -10.10 0.90
CA HIS A 275 8.16 -9.78 2.33
C HIS A 275 8.40 -11.03 3.21
N HIS A 276 7.85 -12.19 2.86
CA HIS A 276 8.17 -13.45 3.55
C HIS A 276 9.67 -13.77 3.49
N LEU A 277 10.28 -13.62 2.31
CA LEU A 277 11.72 -13.88 2.10
C LEU A 277 12.61 -12.87 2.84
N GLN A 278 12.10 -11.67 3.12
CA GLN A 278 12.74 -10.66 3.98
C GLN A 278 12.51 -10.90 5.48
N GLY A 279 11.69 -11.89 5.86
CA GLY A 279 11.33 -12.17 7.26
C GLY A 279 10.23 -11.27 7.83
N ILE A 280 9.56 -10.47 7.01
CA ILE A 280 8.55 -9.49 7.44
C ILE A 280 7.15 -10.10 7.27
N TYR A 281 6.82 -11.06 8.13
CA TYR A 281 5.63 -11.90 7.97
C TYR A 281 4.31 -11.13 8.06
N VAL A 282 4.25 -10.03 8.82
CA VAL A 282 3.05 -9.19 8.96
C VAL A 282 2.64 -8.57 7.61
N TYR A 283 3.61 -8.01 6.87
CA TYR A 283 3.36 -7.46 5.53
C TYR A 283 3.01 -8.55 4.51
N ALA A 284 3.68 -9.71 4.58
CA ALA A 284 3.35 -10.86 3.74
C ALA A 284 1.88 -11.32 3.91
N GLU A 285 1.44 -11.48 5.16
CA GLU A 285 0.06 -11.81 5.51
C GLU A 285 -0.93 -10.71 5.09
N GLY A 286 -0.54 -9.44 5.13
CA GLY A 286 -1.35 -8.32 4.63
C GLY A 286 -1.66 -8.41 3.13
N PHE A 287 -0.66 -8.73 2.31
CA PHE A 287 -0.87 -8.95 0.87
C PHE A 287 -1.70 -10.22 0.59
N TYR A 288 -1.47 -11.30 1.34
CA TYR A 288 -2.25 -12.53 1.18
C TYR A 288 -3.73 -12.36 1.55
N LYS A 289 -4.05 -11.59 2.60
CA LYS A 289 -5.44 -11.19 2.94
C LYS A 289 -6.10 -10.36 1.85
N LEU A 290 -5.35 -9.51 1.14
CA LEU A 290 -5.87 -8.74 0.00
C LEU A 290 -6.23 -9.66 -1.17
N VAL A 291 -5.45 -10.72 -1.43
CA VAL A 291 -5.78 -11.74 -2.46
C VAL A 291 -7.06 -12.51 -2.08
N ASP A 292 -7.16 -12.99 -0.84
CA ASP A 292 -8.37 -13.68 -0.33
C ASP A 292 -9.62 -12.81 -0.50
N TYR A 293 -9.51 -11.51 -0.22
CA TYR A 293 -10.59 -10.54 -0.41
C TYR A 293 -11.01 -10.40 -1.87
N LYS A 294 -10.05 -10.24 -2.81
CA LYS A 294 -10.34 -10.16 -4.24
C LYS A 294 -10.99 -11.44 -4.79
N ILE A 295 -10.51 -12.61 -4.36
CA ILE A 295 -11.10 -13.90 -4.73
C ILE A 295 -12.54 -14.03 -4.21
N THR A 296 -12.79 -13.63 -2.95
CA THR A 296 -14.14 -13.64 -2.36
C THR A 296 -15.15 -12.78 -3.15
N ILE A 297 -14.67 -11.70 -3.78
CA ILE A 297 -15.49 -10.83 -4.64
C ILE A 297 -15.78 -11.50 -5.98
N LEU A 298 -14.77 -12.05 -6.64
CA LEU A 298 -14.91 -12.73 -7.94
C LEU A 298 -15.89 -13.90 -7.85
N MET A 299 -15.82 -14.68 -6.76
CA MET A 299 -16.75 -15.81 -6.54
C MET A 299 -18.16 -15.39 -6.11
N ASN A 300 -18.44 -14.09 -5.91
CA ASN A 300 -19.77 -13.56 -5.59
C ASN A 300 -20.52 -13.09 -6.87
N SER A 301 -20.39 -13.87 -7.94
CA SER A 301 -20.86 -13.57 -9.30
C SER A 301 -22.35 -13.21 -9.39
N LEU A 302 -23.19 -13.79 -8.53
CA LEU A 302 -24.64 -13.56 -8.45
C LEU A 302 -25.05 -12.11 -8.13
N ARG A 303 -24.11 -11.23 -7.76
CA ARG A 303 -24.39 -9.84 -7.37
C ARG A 303 -23.79 -8.78 -8.28
N ASN A 304 -22.99 -9.14 -9.29
CA ASN A 304 -22.29 -8.13 -10.07
C ASN A 304 -22.15 -8.47 -11.57
N ILE A 305 -22.76 -7.63 -12.41
CA ILE A 305 -22.78 -7.74 -13.88
C ILE A 305 -21.38 -7.66 -14.51
N ILE A 306 -20.46 -6.89 -13.93
CA ILE A 306 -19.07 -6.78 -14.43
C ILE A 306 -18.32 -8.07 -14.12
N VAL A 307 -18.49 -8.64 -12.93
CA VAL A 307 -17.96 -9.97 -12.61
C VAL A 307 -18.59 -11.03 -13.52
N THR A 308 -19.92 -11.07 -13.71
CA THR A 308 -20.57 -12.00 -14.66
C THR A 308 -19.96 -11.91 -16.05
N ARG A 309 -19.73 -10.69 -16.56
CA ARG A 309 -19.09 -10.45 -17.86
C ARG A 309 -17.64 -10.92 -17.97
N LEU A 310 -16.92 -11.13 -16.86
CA LEU A 310 -15.60 -11.75 -16.94
C LEU A 310 -15.68 -13.22 -17.36
N TYR A 311 -16.82 -13.88 -17.15
CA TYR A 311 -17.10 -15.26 -17.57
C TYR A 311 -17.76 -15.32 -18.96
N GLU A 312 -18.18 -14.19 -19.53
CA GLU A 312 -18.80 -14.09 -20.86
C GLU A 312 -17.76 -13.66 -21.91
N ARG A 313 -17.46 -14.52 -22.89
CA ARG A 313 -16.58 -14.17 -24.02
C ARG A 313 -17.40 -13.84 -25.26
N GLU A 314 -17.29 -12.61 -25.78
CA GLU A 314 -18.02 -12.19 -26.98
C GLU A 314 -17.69 -13.11 -28.17
N GLY A 315 -18.72 -13.73 -28.75
CA GLY A 315 -18.60 -14.60 -29.93
C GLY A 315 -18.39 -16.10 -29.66
N LEU A 316 -18.37 -16.54 -28.40
CA LEU A 316 -18.46 -17.97 -28.06
C LEU A 316 -19.91 -18.45 -27.96
N GLU A 317 -20.15 -19.71 -28.33
CA GLU A 317 -21.44 -20.38 -28.09
C GLU A 317 -21.67 -20.61 -26.58
N PRO A 318 -22.92 -20.75 -26.12
CA PRO A 318 -23.23 -20.86 -24.68
C PRO A 318 -22.53 -22.02 -23.97
N GLU A 319 -22.26 -23.13 -24.66
CA GLU A 319 -21.57 -24.30 -24.10
C GLU A 319 -20.07 -24.00 -23.87
N ASP A 320 -19.41 -23.30 -24.79
CA ASP A 320 -18.00 -22.90 -24.67
C ASP A 320 -17.80 -21.83 -23.58
N GLN A 321 -18.78 -20.95 -23.37
CA GLN A 321 -18.75 -19.95 -22.29
C GLN A 321 -18.74 -20.60 -20.90
N VAL A 322 -19.49 -21.70 -20.71
CA VAL A 322 -19.48 -22.45 -19.43
C VAL A 322 -18.09 -23.05 -19.18
N ILE A 323 -17.45 -23.62 -20.21
CA ILE A 323 -16.12 -24.24 -20.11
C ILE A 323 -15.05 -23.20 -19.75
N GLU A 324 -15.03 -22.04 -20.42
CA GLU A 324 -14.10 -20.94 -20.10
C GLU A 324 -14.33 -20.40 -18.68
N GLY A 325 -15.60 -20.31 -18.25
CA GLY A 325 -15.97 -19.94 -16.90
C GLY A 325 -15.42 -20.91 -15.85
N GLU A 326 -15.64 -22.22 -16.03
CA GLU A 326 -15.08 -23.27 -15.16
C GLU A 326 -13.55 -23.25 -15.15
N MET A 327 -12.90 -23.00 -16.28
CA MET A 327 -11.44 -22.84 -16.34
C MET A 327 -10.95 -21.66 -15.48
N PHE A 328 -11.64 -20.52 -15.53
CA PHE A 328 -11.31 -19.36 -14.71
C PHE A 328 -11.54 -19.61 -13.21
N GLU A 329 -12.64 -20.27 -12.81
CA GLU A 329 -12.84 -20.67 -11.40
C GLU A 329 -11.73 -21.60 -10.90
N ASN A 330 -11.32 -22.57 -11.70
CA ASN A 330 -10.22 -23.48 -11.36
C ASN A 330 -8.88 -22.75 -11.20
N GLN A 331 -8.61 -21.72 -12.02
CA GLN A 331 -7.42 -20.88 -11.86
C GLN A 331 -7.47 -20.06 -10.56
N LEU A 332 -8.61 -19.44 -10.24
CA LEU A 332 -8.79 -18.73 -8.97
C LEU A 332 -8.66 -19.67 -7.76
N ALA A 333 -9.10 -20.92 -7.88
CA ALA A 333 -8.98 -21.92 -6.82
C ALA A 333 -7.53 -22.38 -6.59
N GLU A 334 -6.73 -22.57 -7.66
CA GLU A 334 -5.30 -22.90 -7.53
C GLU A 334 -4.48 -21.72 -6.98
N ILE A 335 -4.86 -20.48 -7.32
CA ILE A 335 -4.34 -19.25 -6.69
C ILE A 335 -4.67 -19.24 -5.19
N TYR A 336 -5.93 -19.48 -4.80
CA TYR A 336 -6.35 -19.55 -3.40
C TYR A 336 -5.61 -20.63 -2.60
N SER A 337 -5.45 -21.81 -3.20
CA SER A 337 -4.66 -22.94 -2.67
C SER A 337 -3.19 -22.54 -2.45
N THR A 338 -2.60 -21.80 -3.39
CA THR A 338 -1.23 -21.28 -3.29
C THR A 338 -1.08 -20.20 -2.19
N VAL A 339 -2.09 -19.34 -2.02
CA VAL A 339 -2.14 -18.37 -0.91
C VAL A 339 -2.22 -19.08 0.43
N CYS A 340 -3.12 -20.05 0.60
CA CYS A 340 -3.22 -20.86 1.82
C CYS A 340 -1.88 -21.52 2.17
N TYR A 341 -1.18 -22.07 1.17
CA TYR A 341 0.15 -22.64 1.34
C TYR A 341 1.17 -21.62 1.86
N HIS A 342 1.25 -20.42 1.26
CA HIS A 342 2.18 -19.40 1.72
C HIS A 342 1.84 -18.84 3.11
N ARG A 343 0.55 -18.68 3.44
CA ARG A 343 0.12 -18.27 4.79
C ARG A 343 0.49 -19.33 5.85
N ALA A 344 0.33 -20.62 5.54
CA ALA A 344 0.82 -21.71 6.40
C ALA A 344 2.36 -21.70 6.53
N GLN A 345 3.10 -21.39 5.46
CA GLN A 345 4.56 -21.24 5.52
C GLN A 345 5.00 -20.05 6.38
N ASN A 346 4.32 -18.90 6.29
CA ASN A 346 4.56 -17.74 7.15
C ASN A 346 4.42 -18.13 8.62
N ALA A 347 3.26 -18.66 8.98
CA ALA A 347 2.96 -19.05 10.36
C ALA A 347 3.94 -20.10 10.88
N LEU A 348 4.33 -21.10 10.06
CA LEU A 348 5.32 -22.09 10.47
C LEU A 348 6.74 -21.52 10.64
N ALA A 349 7.10 -20.47 9.89
CA ALA A 349 8.35 -19.75 10.08
C ALA A 349 8.32 -18.90 11.37
N GLU A 350 7.20 -18.24 11.64
CA GLU A 350 6.94 -17.51 12.88
C GLU A 350 6.98 -18.42 14.12
N MET A 351 6.36 -19.60 14.08
CA MET A 351 6.45 -20.60 15.16
C MET A 351 7.90 -20.94 15.51
N ARG A 352 8.75 -21.15 14.49
CA ARG A 352 10.19 -21.44 14.68
C ARG A 352 10.92 -20.24 15.28
N HIS A 353 10.70 -19.04 14.74
CA HIS A 353 11.28 -17.81 15.26
C HIS A 353 10.90 -17.56 16.73
N LEU A 354 9.64 -17.78 17.11
CA LEU A 354 9.19 -17.68 18.50
C LEU A 354 9.87 -18.73 19.39
N MET A 355 10.02 -19.97 18.93
CA MET A 355 10.72 -21.02 19.68
C MET A 355 12.22 -20.75 19.86
N ASP A 356 12.92 -20.36 18.80
CA ASP A 356 14.35 -20.08 18.82
C ASP A 356 14.69 -18.91 19.78
N ASN A 357 13.75 -17.97 19.95
CA ASN A 357 13.85 -16.87 20.91
C ASN A 357 13.28 -17.18 22.32
N GLY A 358 12.87 -18.42 22.60
CA GLY A 358 12.31 -18.81 23.90
C GLY A 358 10.90 -18.28 24.21
N LEU A 359 10.20 -17.77 23.19
CA LEU A 359 8.83 -17.22 23.24
C LEU A 359 7.77 -18.24 22.78
N GLY A 360 8.09 -19.53 22.81
CA GLY A 360 7.26 -20.61 22.27
C GLY A 360 5.80 -20.62 22.75
N GLN A 361 5.49 -20.15 23.97
CA GLN A 361 4.10 -20.05 24.45
C GLN A 361 3.20 -19.15 23.59
N HIS A 362 3.77 -18.24 22.80
CA HIS A 362 3.03 -17.34 21.90
C HIS A 362 2.72 -17.97 20.53
N SER A 363 3.23 -19.18 20.24
CA SER A 363 3.08 -19.83 18.92
C SER A 363 1.70 -20.45 18.65
N LEU A 364 0.73 -20.31 19.57
CA LEU A 364 -0.62 -20.88 19.43
C LEU A 364 -1.36 -20.31 18.22
N GLU A 365 -1.36 -18.99 18.05
CA GLU A 365 -2.05 -18.31 16.93
C GLU A 365 -1.47 -18.75 15.58
N ALA A 366 -0.14 -18.83 15.49
CA ALA A 366 0.54 -19.35 14.30
C ALA A 366 0.22 -20.85 14.06
N CYS A 367 0.10 -21.66 15.12
CA CYS A 367 -0.32 -23.06 14.99
C CYS A 367 -1.76 -23.16 14.43
N ASP A 368 -2.69 -22.36 14.97
CA ASP A 368 -4.08 -22.31 14.51
C ASP A 368 -4.17 -21.86 13.05
N ILE A 369 -3.36 -20.87 12.62
CA ILE A 369 -3.26 -20.45 11.21
C ILE A 369 -2.81 -21.62 10.31
N VAL A 370 -1.78 -22.40 10.69
CA VAL A 370 -1.34 -23.57 9.91
C VAL A 370 -2.49 -24.56 9.69
N HIS A 371 -3.25 -24.89 10.75
CA HIS A 371 -4.38 -25.81 10.66
C HIS A 371 -5.56 -25.22 9.89
N GLN A 372 -5.87 -23.94 10.06
CA GLN A 372 -6.90 -23.23 9.33
C GLN A 372 -6.60 -23.23 7.82
N MET A 373 -5.38 -22.86 7.42
CA MET A 373 -4.96 -22.84 6.03
C MET A 373 -4.95 -24.26 5.42
N ALA A 374 -4.51 -25.27 6.16
CA ALA A 374 -4.59 -26.67 5.73
C ALA A 374 -6.03 -27.17 5.59
N SER A 375 -6.99 -26.64 6.34
CA SER A 375 -8.42 -26.94 6.18
C SER A 375 -8.98 -26.24 4.93
N GLN A 376 -8.72 -24.93 4.80
CA GLN A 376 -9.20 -24.09 3.70
C GLN A 376 -8.63 -24.51 2.34
N ALA A 377 -7.36 -24.93 2.27
CA ALA A 377 -6.78 -25.46 1.04
C ALA A 377 -7.37 -26.81 0.61
N ARG A 378 -7.85 -27.64 1.55
CA ARG A 378 -8.43 -28.96 1.26
C ARG A 378 -9.91 -28.92 0.87
N ALA A 379 -10.67 -28.01 1.47
CA ALA A 379 -12.09 -27.85 1.26
C ALA A 379 -12.44 -26.35 1.24
N PRO A 380 -12.02 -25.61 0.19
CA PRO A 380 -12.26 -24.19 0.09
C PRO A 380 -13.76 -23.91 -0.05
N LEU A 381 -14.36 -23.18 0.91
CA LEU A 381 -15.79 -22.84 0.89
C LEU A 381 -16.20 -22.02 -0.34
N ALA A 382 -15.27 -21.26 -0.92
CA ALA A 382 -15.48 -20.49 -2.14
C ALA A 382 -15.47 -21.34 -3.42
N PHE A 383 -14.89 -22.56 -3.38
CA PHE A 383 -14.71 -23.44 -4.55
C PHE A 383 -15.13 -24.88 -4.22
N PRO A 384 -16.44 -25.16 -4.03
CA PRO A 384 -16.93 -26.45 -3.55
C PRO A 384 -16.67 -27.63 -4.52
N GLN A 385 -16.31 -27.35 -5.78
CA GLN A 385 -15.98 -28.36 -6.79
C GLN A 385 -14.47 -28.54 -7.00
N PHE A 386 -13.63 -27.66 -6.44
CA PHE A 386 -12.19 -27.71 -6.63
C PHE A 386 -11.58 -28.91 -5.90
N ILE A 387 -10.77 -29.69 -6.62
CA ILE A 387 -9.99 -30.80 -6.06
C ILE A 387 -8.52 -30.35 -6.04
N PRO A 388 -7.93 -30.09 -4.86
CA PRO A 388 -6.55 -29.65 -4.76
C PRO A 388 -5.57 -30.70 -5.25
N ASN A 389 -4.44 -30.26 -5.79
CA ASN A 389 -3.31 -31.15 -6.11
C ASN A 389 -2.92 -32.00 -4.88
N LEU A 390 -2.73 -33.31 -5.10
CA LEU A 390 -2.29 -34.25 -4.06
C LEU A 390 -0.96 -33.84 -3.43
N GLU A 391 -0.01 -33.32 -4.21
CA GLU A 391 1.27 -32.84 -3.71
C GLU A 391 1.08 -31.62 -2.78
N ARG A 392 0.25 -30.66 -3.20
CA ARG A 392 -0.13 -29.49 -2.39
C ARG A 392 -0.84 -29.89 -1.09
N THR A 393 -1.69 -30.91 -1.15
CA THR A 393 -2.37 -31.47 0.04
C THR A 393 -1.37 -32.13 1.00
N ALA A 394 -0.41 -32.88 0.48
CA ALA A 394 0.67 -33.47 1.28
C ALA A 394 1.59 -32.40 1.90
N ASP A 395 1.88 -31.31 1.19
CA ASP A 395 2.58 -30.12 1.68
C ASP A 395 1.86 -29.48 2.90
N HIS A 396 0.53 -29.34 2.83
CA HIS A 396 -0.27 -28.85 3.96
C HIS A 396 -0.25 -29.83 5.15
N ILE A 397 -0.40 -31.13 4.89
CA ILE A 397 -0.33 -32.16 5.94
C ILE A 397 1.06 -32.21 6.59
N PHE A 398 2.13 -31.97 5.81
CA PHE A 398 3.49 -31.80 6.32
C PHE A 398 3.59 -30.60 7.27
N MET A 399 3.03 -29.43 6.88
CA MET A 399 3.04 -28.26 7.76
C MET A 399 2.23 -28.49 9.05
N GLU A 400 1.06 -29.14 8.97
CA GLU A 400 0.28 -29.56 10.16
C GLU A 400 1.07 -30.52 11.08
N ALA A 401 1.86 -31.43 10.51
CA ALA A 401 2.68 -32.34 11.30
C ALA A 401 3.80 -31.60 12.04
N VAL A 402 4.46 -30.66 11.35
CA VAL A 402 5.54 -29.85 11.94
C VAL A 402 4.98 -28.93 13.03
N SER A 403 3.81 -28.29 12.82
CA SER A 403 3.19 -27.43 13.85
C SER A 403 2.86 -28.22 15.12
N PHE A 404 2.27 -29.41 15.01
CA PHE A 404 2.03 -30.29 16.16
C PHE A 404 3.31 -30.71 16.90
N ARG A 405 4.42 -30.99 16.20
CA ARG A 405 5.70 -31.31 16.86
C ARG A 405 6.27 -30.08 17.58
N LEU A 406 6.33 -28.93 16.91
CA LEU A 406 6.82 -27.68 17.48
C LEU A 406 6.02 -27.29 18.74
N TRP A 407 4.69 -27.39 18.69
CA TRP A 407 3.83 -27.13 19.82
C TRP A 407 4.07 -28.09 21.01
N ALA A 408 4.34 -29.37 20.74
CA ALA A 408 4.65 -30.35 21.77
C ALA A 408 6.02 -30.12 22.45
N GLU A 409 6.95 -29.45 21.78
CA GLU A 409 8.23 -29.01 22.35
C GLU A 409 8.03 -27.84 23.32
N VAL A 410 7.12 -26.91 23.02
CA VAL A 410 6.70 -25.82 23.94
C VAL A 410 6.07 -26.39 25.22
N LEU A 411 5.15 -27.35 25.08
CA LEU A 411 4.46 -27.97 26.23
C LEU A 411 5.28 -29.05 26.96
N SER A 412 6.61 -29.05 26.80
CA SER A 412 7.55 -29.95 27.50
C SER A 412 7.23 -31.44 27.33
N GLY A 413 7.10 -31.88 26.08
CA GLY A 413 6.94 -33.30 25.75
C GLY A 413 5.49 -33.76 25.78
N ASP A 414 4.56 -32.92 25.32
CA ASP A 414 3.17 -33.32 25.14
C ASP A 414 3.07 -34.52 24.18
N ARG A 415 2.74 -35.68 24.76
CA ARG A 415 2.57 -36.92 24.01
C ARG A 415 1.39 -36.84 23.04
N TYR A 416 0.41 -35.98 23.28
CA TYR A 416 -0.71 -35.79 22.37
C TYR A 416 -0.25 -35.12 21.06
N GLY A 417 0.42 -33.97 21.12
CA GLY A 417 0.99 -33.30 19.94
C GLY A 417 1.96 -34.19 19.18
N ILE A 418 2.87 -34.91 19.86
CA ILE A 418 3.78 -35.87 19.21
C ILE A 418 3.04 -37.07 18.57
N ASN A 419 1.85 -37.45 19.06
CA ASN A 419 0.98 -38.44 18.41
C ASN A 419 0.26 -37.85 17.20
N GLN A 420 -0.31 -36.64 17.30
CA GLN A 420 -0.97 -35.98 16.18
C GLN A 420 0.01 -35.71 15.01
N ALA A 421 1.23 -35.26 15.32
CA ALA A 421 2.30 -35.10 14.34
C ALA A 421 2.59 -36.40 13.57
N LEU A 422 2.68 -37.54 14.27
CA LEU A 422 2.91 -38.84 13.62
C LEU A 422 1.71 -39.27 12.74
N VAL A 423 0.48 -39.13 13.23
CA VAL A 423 -0.75 -39.44 12.48
C VAL A 423 -0.83 -38.61 11.19
N LYS A 424 -0.50 -37.31 11.26
CA LYS A 424 -0.43 -36.44 10.07
C LYS A 424 0.67 -36.90 9.11
N VAL A 425 1.87 -37.22 9.61
CA VAL A 425 2.96 -37.73 8.77
C VAL A 425 2.58 -39.02 8.05
N GLU A 426 1.88 -39.94 8.72
CA GLU A 426 1.47 -41.21 8.14
C GLU A 426 0.40 -41.01 7.06
N LEU A 427 -0.64 -40.24 7.34
CA LEU A 427 -1.65 -39.82 6.35
C LEU A 427 -1.00 -39.15 5.12
N GLY A 428 -0.04 -38.24 5.33
CA GLY A 428 0.66 -37.56 4.24
C GLY A 428 1.50 -38.51 3.39
N LEU A 429 2.12 -39.53 3.99
CA LEU A 429 2.92 -40.54 3.27
C LEU A 429 2.08 -41.59 2.57
N GLU A 430 0.84 -41.84 3.01
CA GLU A 430 -0.13 -42.63 2.25
C GLU A 430 -0.53 -41.91 0.94
N MET A 431 -0.72 -40.58 1.01
CA MET A 431 -1.05 -39.75 -0.16
C MET A 431 0.14 -39.49 -1.08
N ALA A 432 1.31 -39.19 -0.52
CA ALA A 432 2.53 -38.85 -1.25
C ALA A 432 3.76 -39.61 -0.71
N PRO A 433 3.92 -40.91 -1.05
CA PRO A 433 4.94 -41.78 -0.44
C PRO A 433 6.39 -41.29 -0.58
N ASN A 434 6.68 -40.50 -1.61
CA ASN A 434 8.02 -39.98 -1.92
C ASN A 434 8.29 -38.56 -1.39
N HIS A 435 7.34 -37.94 -0.69
CA HIS A 435 7.46 -36.56 -0.21
C HIS A 435 8.65 -36.39 0.77
N PRO A 436 9.66 -35.55 0.47
CA PRO A 436 10.90 -35.48 1.24
C PRO A 436 10.70 -34.93 2.65
N GLY A 437 9.88 -33.88 2.80
CA GLY A 437 9.55 -33.26 4.10
C GLY A 437 8.95 -34.27 5.09
N LEU A 438 7.84 -34.93 4.71
CA LEU A 438 7.17 -35.96 5.51
C LEU A 438 8.09 -37.11 5.92
N ARG A 439 8.96 -37.62 5.02
CA ARG A 439 9.94 -38.66 5.37
C ARG A 439 10.95 -38.18 6.42
N ALA A 440 11.48 -36.97 6.27
CA ALA A 440 12.40 -36.37 7.23
C ALA A 440 11.72 -36.11 8.60
N GLU A 441 10.46 -35.67 8.59
CA GLU A 441 9.71 -35.42 9.82
C GLU A 441 9.34 -36.72 10.54
N LYS A 442 8.99 -37.80 9.81
CA LYS A 442 8.83 -39.14 10.40
C LYS A 442 10.07 -39.56 11.19
N TYR A 443 11.25 -39.38 10.58
CA TYR A 443 12.51 -39.72 11.21
C TYR A 443 12.79 -38.88 12.47
N ARG A 444 12.54 -37.57 12.43
CA ARG A 444 12.67 -36.67 13.61
C ARG A 444 11.75 -37.11 14.76
N ILE A 445 10.46 -37.31 14.50
CA ILE A 445 9.47 -37.71 15.50
C ILE A 445 9.83 -39.08 16.12
N VAL A 446 10.22 -40.06 15.29
CA VAL A 446 10.64 -41.39 15.77
C VAL A 446 11.90 -41.30 16.62
N ARG A 447 12.91 -40.51 16.20
CA ARG A 447 14.13 -40.29 17.00
C ARG A 447 13.80 -39.69 18.36
N GLN A 448 13.00 -38.62 18.40
CA GLN A 448 12.60 -37.91 19.62
C GLN A 448 11.87 -38.82 20.63
N ARG A 449 11.11 -39.82 20.16
CA ARG A 449 10.50 -40.85 21.03
C ARG A 449 11.49 -41.88 21.57
N LEU A 450 12.53 -42.21 20.81
CA LEU A 450 13.50 -43.27 21.14
C LEU A 450 14.67 -42.78 21.98
N GLU A 451 15.10 -41.53 21.81
CA GLU A 451 16.25 -40.93 22.52
C GLU A 451 16.11 -41.02 24.06
N PRO A 452 14.93 -40.76 24.69
CA PRO A 452 14.74 -40.98 26.12
C PRO A 452 14.85 -42.45 26.56
N LEU A 453 14.39 -43.39 25.73
CA LEU A 453 14.42 -44.83 26.01
C LEU A 453 15.84 -45.39 25.89
N LEU A 454 16.64 -44.88 24.94
CA LEU A 454 18.05 -45.21 24.78
C LEU A 454 18.91 -44.63 25.90
N ASN A 455 18.63 -43.39 26.34
CA ASN A 455 19.33 -42.80 27.49
C ASN A 455 18.99 -43.53 28.80
N LEU A 456 17.75 -43.99 28.98
CA LEU A 456 17.34 -44.82 30.13
C LEU A 456 18.02 -46.21 30.11
N SER A 457 18.10 -46.87 28.96
CA SER A 457 18.76 -48.19 28.88
C SER A 457 20.28 -48.10 29.11
N VAL A 458 20.94 -47.04 28.63
CA VAL A 458 22.34 -46.76 28.96
C VAL A 458 22.50 -46.46 30.46
N ALA A 459 21.64 -45.63 31.06
CA ALA A 459 21.70 -45.33 32.48
C ALA A 459 21.48 -46.57 33.37
N TRP A 460 20.56 -47.47 33.02
CA TRP A 460 20.35 -48.74 33.73
C TRP A 460 21.51 -49.71 33.55
N ASN A 461 22.09 -49.81 32.35
CA ASN A 461 23.27 -50.65 32.10
C ASN A 461 24.56 -50.14 32.78
N VAL A 462 24.60 -48.87 33.22
CA VAL A 462 25.70 -48.30 34.02
C VAL A 462 25.42 -48.41 35.52
N ALA A 463 24.16 -48.45 35.94
CA ALA A 463 23.77 -48.59 37.35
C ALA A 463 23.85 -50.04 37.89
N HIS A 464 23.89 -51.04 37.01
CA HIS A 464 24.03 -52.46 37.35
C HIS A 464 25.15 -53.13 36.53
N PRO A 465 26.41 -53.05 37.00
CA PRO A 465 27.53 -53.83 36.45
C PRO A 465 27.49 -55.32 36.84
#